data_AF-A0A7W0NQM8-F1
#
_entry.id   AF-A0A7W0NQM8-F1
#
_cell.length_a   1.000
_cell.length_b   1.000
_cell.length_c   1.000
_cell.angle_alpha   90.00
_cell.angle_beta   90.00
_cell.angle_gamma   90.00
#
_symmetry.space_group_name_H-M   'P 1'
#
loop_
_entity.id
_entity.type
_entity.pdbx_description
1 polymer ?
#
loop_
_entity_poly.entity_id
_entity_poly.type
_entity_poly.pdbx_seq_one_letter_code
_entity_poly.pdbx_strand_id
1 'polypeptide(L)'
;DPLGYPDGPDAYQYALGDPVNKVDPLGLYSIEVHFYMTFFLARIAGIGEEEALTIALATQFIDHNPATAPIPALAWRLLSPTAIEDHNNRLRLYHFMEGLTNSSSSLDGRTHNPQSAQLTNLRSASTRAPTPCARAQLFGEFLHAFEDTFSHRDQNNMPIGLNIGQVVPGVAAGHILYGTSPDRTFDHSSIFSPLALQRGVWFNNESRTLRMEQEVFAQLSSYSGRAFLHSTTGRPIENSETGLALTYQDLFDDRLSTGGGWLVQWNRLQSTDEQIFFLEEKIRVLGLGALPLYSVRDAAERRNRFLCSLRQADYPGTILPVC
;
A
#
# COMPACT_ATOMS: atom_id res chain seq x y z
N ASP A 1 14.16 -9.40 -27.40
CA ASP A 1 14.87 -10.35 -26.50
C ASP A 1 14.50 -11.77 -26.94
N PRO A 2 15.43 -12.73 -27.07
CA PRO A 2 15.12 -14.13 -27.35
C PRO A 2 14.25 -14.83 -26.28
N LEU A 3 13.95 -14.17 -25.15
CA LEU A 3 12.91 -14.57 -24.18
C LEU A 3 11.55 -13.88 -24.35
N GLY A 4 11.39 -13.00 -25.35
CA GLY A 4 10.15 -12.27 -25.61
C GLY A 4 9.83 -11.15 -24.60
N TYR A 5 8.57 -10.72 -24.57
CA TYR A 5 8.00 -9.77 -23.61
C TYR A 5 7.00 -10.50 -22.70
N PRO A 6 7.37 -10.94 -21.49
CA PRO A 6 6.46 -11.62 -20.58
C PRO A 6 5.21 -10.78 -20.24
N ASP A 7 5.38 -9.43 -20.22
CA ASP A 7 4.35 -8.46 -19.82
C ASP A 7 3.90 -7.53 -20.97
N GLY A 8 4.16 -7.92 -22.22
CA GLY A 8 3.82 -7.12 -23.41
C GLY A 8 4.86 -6.04 -23.77
N PRO A 9 4.71 -5.41 -24.94
CA PRO A 9 5.71 -4.50 -25.51
C PRO A 9 5.69 -3.08 -24.90
N ASP A 10 4.75 -2.80 -24.00
CA ASP A 10 4.54 -1.49 -23.40
C ASP A 10 4.64 -1.57 -21.87
N ALA A 11 5.69 -0.96 -21.32
CA ALA A 11 5.97 -0.94 -19.89
C ALA A 11 4.96 -0.11 -19.07
N TYR A 12 4.07 0.64 -19.73
CA TYR A 12 2.97 1.38 -19.11
C TYR A 12 1.64 0.63 -19.17
N GLN A 13 1.64 -0.62 -19.68
CA GLN A 13 0.41 -1.35 -19.93
C GLN A 13 -0.15 -2.01 -18.66
N TYR A 14 -0.93 -1.25 -17.89
CA TYR A 14 -1.70 -1.76 -16.76
C TYR A 14 -2.63 -2.90 -17.20
N ALA A 15 -2.58 -4.01 -16.46
CA ALA A 15 -3.38 -5.20 -16.69
C ALA A 15 -3.34 -5.68 -18.16
N LEU A 16 -2.17 -5.65 -18.84
CA LEU A 16 -2.03 -6.09 -20.25
C LEU A 16 -3.09 -5.43 -21.18
N GLY A 17 -3.49 -4.18 -20.90
CA GLY A 17 -4.34 -3.36 -21.78
C GLY A 17 -5.83 -3.68 -21.70
N ASP A 18 -6.26 -4.42 -20.67
CA ASP A 18 -7.66 -4.78 -20.46
C ASP A 18 -8.13 -4.47 -19.02
N PRO A 19 -8.16 -3.18 -18.64
CA PRO A 19 -8.54 -2.74 -17.30
C PRO A 19 -10.02 -2.99 -16.96
N VAL A 20 -10.82 -3.40 -17.94
CA VAL A 20 -12.24 -3.73 -17.76
C VAL A 20 -12.43 -5.20 -17.37
N ASN A 21 -11.59 -6.11 -17.87
CA ASN A 21 -11.72 -7.55 -17.59
C ASN A 21 -10.57 -8.16 -16.77
N LYS A 22 -9.47 -7.44 -16.54
CA LYS A 22 -8.36 -7.88 -15.69
C LYS A 22 -8.38 -7.10 -14.38
N VAL A 23 -8.88 -7.80 -13.37
CA VAL A 23 -9.04 -7.40 -11.97
C VAL A 23 -7.79 -7.83 -11.22
N ASP A 24 -7.24 -6.99 -10.32
CA ASP A 24 -6.35 -7.47 -9.26
C ASP A 24 -7.20 -8.29 -8.27
N PRO A 25 -7.17 -9.63 -8.29
CA PRO A 25 -8.05 -10.45 -7.46
C PRO A 25 -7.53 -10.58 -6.02
N LEU A 26 -6.37 -9.98 -5.70
CA LEU A 26 -5.62 -10.17 -4.47
C LEU A 26 -5.69 -8.98 -3.52
N GLY A 27 -6.20 -7.85 -4.02
CA GLY A 27 -6.50 -6.62 -3.30
C GLY A 27 -5.45 -6.19 -2.32
N LEU A 28 -4.39 -5.69 -2.92
CA LEU A 28 -3.39 -4.92 -2.25
C LEU A 28 -3.77 -3.47 -2.45
N TYR A 29 -3.34 -2.60 -1.53
CA TYR A 29 -3.21 -1.22 -1.93
C TYR A 29 -2.37 -1.21 -3.20
N SER A 30 -2.92 -0.67 -4.27
CA SER A 30 -2.28 -0.80 -5.58
C SER A 30 -1.00 0.05 -5.62
N ILE A 31 -0.22 -0.08 -6.70
CA ILE A 31 1.09 0.58 -6.86
C ILE A 31 1.07 2.09 -6.56
N GLU A 32 -0.07 2.74 -6.73
CA GLU A 32 -0.36 4.12 -6.40
C GLU A 32 -0.11 4.44 -4.93
N VAL A 33 -0.41 3.51 -4.01
CA VAL A 33 -0.21 3.71 -2.57
C VAL A 33 1.18 3.23 -2.14
N HIS A 34 1.46 1.95 -2.35
CA HIS A 34 2.70 1.33 -1.85
C HIS A 34 3.96 1.92 -2.49
N PHE A 35 3.90 2.34 -3.77
CA PHE A 35 5.04 2.98 -4.41
C PHE A 35 4.91 4.51 -4.48
N TYR A 36 3.93 5.01 -5.23
CA TYR A 36 3.90 6.43 -5.62
C TYR A 36 3.54 7.37 -4.46
N MET A 37 2.49 7.05 -3.70
CA MET A 37 2.11 7.81 -2.51
C MET A 37 3.21 7.74 -1.46
N THR A 38 3.76 6.55 -1.20
CA THR A 38 4.87 6.38 -0.27
C THR A 38 6.06 7.26 -0.63
N PHE A 39 6.48 7.26 -1.91
CA PHE A 39 7.57 8.12 -2.37
C PHE A 39 7.21 9.59 -2.16
N PHE A 40 6.03 10.01 -2.60
CA PHE A 40 5.56 11.39 -2.46
C PHE A 40 5.57 11.85 -1.00
N LEU A 41 4.95 11.08 -0.09
CA LEU A 41 4.91 11.36 1.34
C LEU A 41 6.32 11.38 1.95
N ALA A 42 7.21 10.48 1.54
CA ALA A 42 8.59 10.42 2.02
C ALA A 42 9.36 11.70 1.64
N ARG A 43 9.18 12.18 0.41
CA ARG A 43 9.80 13.42 -0.08
C ARG A 43 9.28 14.63 0.68
N ILE A 44 7.98 14.70 0.95
CA ILE A 44 7.37 15.77 1.77
C ILE A 44 7.84 15.69 3.23
N ALA A 45 8.06 14.47 3.77
CA ALA A 45 8.63 14.26 5.10
C ALA A 45 10.14 14.61 5.17
N GLY A 46 10.71 15.10 4.07
CA GLY A 46 12.09 15.57 3.97
C GLY A 46 13.14 14.47 3.85
N ILE A 47 12.71 13.25 3.51
CA ILE A 47 13.61 12.14 3.19
C ILE A 47 14.21 12.40 1.81
N GLY A 48 15.53 12.26 1.68
CA GLY A 48 16.24 12.48 0.41
C GLY A 48 15.77 11.55 -0.71
N GLU A 49 15.91 11.95 -1.96
CA GLU A 49 15.35 11.25 -3.13
C GLU A 49 15.71 9.76 -3.21
N GLU A 50 17.00 9.41 -3.12
CA GLU A 50 17.46 8.01 -3.17
C GLU A 50 16.97 7.16 -1.99
N GLU A 51 16.84 7.77 -0.82
CA GLU A 51 16.34 7.08 0.37
C GLU A 51 14.82 6.89 0.29
N ALA A 52 14.09 7.91 -0.16
CA ALA A 52 12.66 7.83 -0.43
C ALA A 52 12.34 6.79 -1.52
N LEU A 53 13.14 6.74 -2.59
CA LEU A 53 13.04 5.73 -3.63
C LEU A 53 13.30 4.33 -3.06
N THR A 54 14.29 4.18 -2.20
CA THR A 54 14.59 2.88 -1.57
C THR A 54 13.45 2.42 -0.68
N ILE A 55 12.85 3.32 0.11
CA ILE A 55 11.67 3.03 0.93
C ILE A 55 10.50 2.61 0.05
N ALA A 56 10.13 3.42 -0.96
CA ALA A 56 9.01 3.15 -1.85
C ALA A 56 9.18 1.83 -2.64
N LEU A 57 10.37 1.57 -3.20
CA LEU A 57 10.67 0.29 -3.86
C LEU A 57 10.50 -0.88 -2.90
N ALA A 58 10.97 -0.74 -1.66
CA ALA A 58 10.85 -1.78 -0.65
C ALA A 58 9.40 -2.03 -0.23
N THR A 59 8.59 -0.97 -0.11
CA THR A 59 7.16 -1.05 0.18
C THR A 59 6.44 -1.86 -0.91
N GLN A 60 6.53 -1.46 -2.18
CA GLN A 60 5.88 -2.16 -3.29
C GLN A 60 6.41 -3.58 -3.52
N PHE A 61 7.70 -3.83 -3.26
CA PHE A 61 8.29 -5.13 -3.58
C PHE A 61 7.76 -6.26 -2.71
N ILE A 62 7.10 -5.99 -1.59
CA ILE A 62 6.45 -7.05 -0.79
C ILE A 62 5.41 -7.81 -1.63
N ASP A 63 4.65 -7.12 -2.48
CA ASP A 63 3.64 -7.72 -3.37
C ASP A 63 4.24 -8.53 -4.52
N HIS A 64 5.46 -8.20 -4.92
CA HIS A 64 6.14 -8.81 -6.06
C HIS A 64 7.22 -9.82 -5.66
N ASN A 65 7.62 -9.84 -4.40
CA ASN A 65 8.60 -10.77 -3.88
C ASN A 65 7.95 -12.15 -3.72
N PRO A 66 8.43 -13.21 -4.40
CA PRO A 66 7.82 -14.54 -4.33
C PRO A 66 7.68 -15.12 -2.91
N ALA A 67 8.49 -14.65 -1.96
CA ALA A 67 8.44 -15.08 -0.57
C ALA A 67 7.32 -14.41 0.25
N THR A 68 6.77 -13.29 -0.21
CA THR A 68 5.75 -12.51 0.51
C THR A 68 4.47 -12.30 -0.30
N ALA A 69 4.59 -12.30 -1.63
CA ALA A 69 3.52 -12.05 -2.57
C ALA A 69 2.27 -12.90 -2.29
N PRO A 70 1.07 -12.31 -2.44
CA PRO A 70 -0.17 -13.08 -2.40
C PRO A 70 -0.22 -14.09 -3.55
N ILE A 71 -0.76 -15.28 -3.29
CA ILE A 71 -0.92 -16.29 -4.34
C ILE A 71 -2.17 -15.96 -5.16
N PRO A 72 -2.08 -15.98 -6.51
CA PRO A 72 -3.24 -15.77 -7.38
C PRO A 72 -4.45 -16.62 -6.99
N ALA A 73 -5.64 -16.02 -6.99
CA ALA A 73 -6.89 -16.62 -6.53
C ALA A 73 -7.34 -17.91 -7.24
N LEU A 74 -6.66 -18.34 -8.31
CA LEU A 74 -6.88 -19.65 -8.96
C LEU A 74 -5.73 -20.64 -8.75
N ALA A 75 -4.55 -20.14 -8.38
CA ALA A 75 -3.36 -20.96 -8.15
C ALA A 75 -3.44 -21.75 -6.83
N TRP A 76 -4.24 -21.31 -5.85
CA TRP A 76 -4.43 -22.03 -4.59
C TRP A 76 -4.97 -23.45 -4.78
N ARG A 77 -5.75 -23.69 -5.84
CA ARG A 77 -6.35 -25.00 -6.15
C ARG A 77 -5.31 -26.07 -6.51
N LEU A 78 -4.07 -25.64 -6.80
CA LEU A 78 -2.98 -26.50 -7.23
C LEU A 78 -1.94 -26.71 -6.13
N LEU A 79 -2.12 -26.11 -4.95
CA LEU A 79 -1.16 -26.18 -3.84
C LEU A 79 -1.44 -27.37 -2.92
N SER A 80 -0.37 -27.93 -2.35
CA SER A 80 -0.48 -28.87 -1.24
C SER A 80 -0.97 -28.16 0.03
N PRO A 81 -1.58 -28.89 0.99
CA PRO A 81 -1.95 -28.31 2.29
C PRO A 81 -0.80 -27.60 3.02
N THR A 82 0.41 -28.16 2.93
CA THR A 82 1.62 -27.56 3.52
C THR A 82 2.02 -26.26 2.85
N ALA A 83 1.91 -26.16 1.52
CA ALA A 83 2.19 -24.94 0.78
C ALA A 83 1.15 -23.84 1.08
N ILE A 84 -0.10 -24.23 1.31
CA ILE A 84 -1.17 -23.32 1.75
C ILE A 84 -0.86 -22.79 3.16
N GLU A 85 -0.46 -23.66 4.10
CA GLU A 85 -0.11 -23.24 5.45
C GLU A 85 1.09 -22.29 5.48
N ASP A 86 2.15 -22.60 4.74
CA ASP A 86 3.32 -21.72 4.60
C ASP A 86 2.93 -20.36 4.00
N HIS A 87 2.10 -20.37 2.95
CA HIS A 87 1.57 -19.14 2.36
C HIS A 87 0.76 -18.31 3.35
N ASN A 88 -0.16 -18.94 4.07
CA ASN A 88 -0.99 -18.27 5.06
C ASN A 88 -0.13 -17.62 6.16
N ASN A 89 0.95 -18.28 6.57
CA ASN A 89 1.89 -17.71 7.52
C ASN A 89 2.59 -16.47 6.96
N ARG A 90 2.99 -16.47 5.68
CA ARG A 90 3.60 -15.30 5.02
C ARG A 90 2.62 -14.13 4.91
N LEU A 91 1.35 -14.40 4.55
CA LEU A 91 0.32 -13.37 4.51
C LEU A 91 0.08 -12.71 5.89
N ARG A 92 0.16 -13.46 7.00
CA ARG A 92 0.05 -12.89 8.36
C ARG A 92 1.21 -11.96 8.71
N LEU A 93 2.36 -12.17 8.07
CA LEU A 93 3.60 -11.46 8.38
C LEU A 93 3.76 -10.16 7.61
N TYR A 94 2.99 -9.95 6.53
CA TYR A 94 3.12 -8.75 5.69
C TYR A 94 1.81 -8.09 5.29
N HIS A 95 0.71 -8.83 5.12
CA HIS A 95 -0.54 -8.26 4.60
C HIS A 95 -1.62 -8.17 5.70
N PHE A 96 -1.89 -9.27 6.41
CA PHE A 96 -3.02 -9.34 7.36
C PHE A 96 -2.56 -9.30 8.81
N MET A 97 -2.17 -8.12 9.28
CA MET A 97 -1.53 -7.92 10.59
C MET A 97 -2.48 -7.65 11.74
N GLU A 98 -3.65 -7.08 11.45
CA GLU A 98 -4.64 -6.82 12.46
C GLU A 98 -5.50 -8.08 12.64
N GLY A 99 -5.46 -8.64 13.86
CA GLY A 99 -6.45 -9.63 14.25
C GLY A 99 -7.86 -9.04 14.16
N LEU A 100 -8.88 -9.90 14.10
CA LEU A 100 -10.31 -9.51 14.08
C LEU A 100 -10.78 -8.72 15.32
N THR A 101 -9.88 -8.40 16.25
CA THR A 101 -10.16 -7.84 17.58
C THR A 101 -9.84 -6.34 17.61
N ASN A 102 -10.45 -5.55 16.73
CA ASN A 102 -10.49 -4.11 16.94
C ASN A 102 -11.63 -3.81 17.93
N SER A 103 -11.30 -3.22 19.08
CA SER A 103 -12.23 -2.98 20.19
C SER A 103 -12.92 -1.62 20.12
N SER A 104 -12.59 -0.78 19.12
CA SER A 104 -13.23 0.53 18.96
C SER A 104 -14.70 0.39 18.54
N SER A 105 -15.57 1.02 19.32
CA SER A 105 -16.99 1.16 19.00
C SER A 105 -17.27 2.20 17.92
N SER A 106 -16.32 3.12 17.63
CA SER A 106 -16.46 4.11 16.54
C SER A 106 -15.76 3.65 15.27
N LEU A 107 -16.35 3.97 14.11
CA LEU A 107 -15.81 3.67 12.78
C LEU A 107 -14.43 4.30 12.56
N ASP A 108 -14.27 5.56 12.98
CA ASP A 108 -13.01 6.28 12.89
C ASP A 108 -11.95 5.66 13.81
N GLY A 109 -12.31 5.35 15.07
CA GLY A 109 -11.36 4.78 16.02
C GLY A 109 -10.81 3.41 15.60
N ARG A 110 -11.46 2.73 14.64
CA ARG A 110 -10.95 1.46 14.10
C ARG A 110 -9.74 1.64 13.20
N THR A 111 -9.55 2.78 12.55
CA THR A 111 -8.44 3.04 11.61
C THR A 111 -7.31 3.84 12.26
N HIS A 112 -7.41 4.19 13.54
CA HIS A 112 -6.38 4.99 14.22
C HIS A 112 -5.31 4.11 14.88
N ASN A 113 -4.04 4.49 14.70
CA ASN A 113 -2.88 3.90 15.34
C ASN A 113 -2.91 2.36 15.28
N PRO A 114 -2.85 1.78 14.07
CA PRO A 114 -2.85 0.34 13.89
C PRO A 114 -1.64 -0.28 14.59
N GLN A 115 -1.86 -1.33 15.36
CA GLN A 115 -0.83 -1.97 16.19
C GLN A 115 -0.92 -3.49 16.13
N SER A 116 0.23 -4.12 15.92
CA SER A 116 0.41 -5.56 16.06
C SER A 116 1.82 -5.87 16.54
N ALA A 117 2.00 -7.07 17.12
CA ALA A 117 3.34 -7.56 17.47
C ALA A 117 4.25 -7.61 16.24
N GLN A 118 3.70 -7.94 15.08
CA GLN A 118 4.44 -8.02 13.82
C GLN A 118 4.85 -6.64 13.31
N LEU A 119 3.97 -5.63 13.34
CA LEU A 119 4.33 -4.24 13.02
C LEU A 119 5.46 -3.74 13.92
N THR A 120 5.42 -4.11 15.21
CA THR A 120 6.49 -3.79 16.17
C THR A 120 7.81 -4.46 15.79
N ASN A 121 7.77 -5.73 15.37
CA ASN A 121 8.95 -6.47 14.92
C ASN A 121 9.57 -5.87 13.66
N LEU A 122 8.75 -5.58 12.64
CA LEU A 122 9.21 -4.96 11.38
C LEU A 122 9.79 -3.56 11.62
N ARG A 123 9.13 -2.74 12.46
CA ARG A 123 9.67 -1.44 12.82
C ARG A 123 10.99 -1.57 13.57
N SER A 124 11.08 -2.51 14.50
CA SER A 124 12.30 -2.79 15.27
C SER A 124 13.43 -3.29 14.38
N ALA A 125 13.13 -4.08 13.33
CA ALA A 125 14.10 -4.53 12.34
C ALA A 125 14.74 -3.33 11.62
N SER A 126 13.93 -2.38 11.15
CA SER A 126 14.44 -1.13 10.56
C SER A 126 15.34 -0.36 11.52
N THR A 127 14.93 -0.16 12.78
CA THR A 127 15.71 0.62 13.75
C THR A 127 17.05 -0.01 14.13
N ARG A 128 17.17 -1.34 14.01
CA ARG A 128 18.39 -2.10 14.34
C ARG A 128 19.31 -2.33 13.14
N ALA A 129 18.90 -1.91 11.95
CA ALA A 129 19.66 -2.14 10.74
C ALA A 129 21.02 -1.43 10.80
N PRO A 130 22.12 -2.09 10.37
CA PRO A 130 23.48 -1.59 10.58
C PRO A 130 23.86 -0.47 9.60
N THR A 131 23.11 -0.28 8.52
CA THR A 131 23.38 0.72 7.49
C THR A 131 22.13 1.52 7.18
N PRO A 132 22.26 2.79 6.72
CA PRO A 132 21.12 3.59 6.28
C PRO A 132 20.31 2.91 5.18
N CYS A 133 20.96 2.25 4.21
CA CYS A 133 20.26 1.57 3.13
C CYS A 133 19.47 0.34 3.61
N ALA A 134 20.05 -0.47 4.51
CA ALA A 134 19.32 -1.58 5.12
C ALA A 134 18.16 -1.08 5.99
N ARG A 135 18.37 0.03 6.72
CA ARG A 135 17.33 0.70 7.51
C ARG A 135 16.16 1.16 6.63
N ALA A 136 16.44 1.81 5.50
CA ALA A 136 15.45 2.27 4.54
C ALA A 136 14.67 1.10 3.91
N GLN A 137 15.37 0.04 3.50
CA GLN A 137 14.75 -1.16 2.94
C GLN A 137 13.80 -1.81 3.95
N LEU A 138 14.27 -2.10 5.17
CA LEU A 138 13.45 -2.69 6.24
C LEU A 138 12.35 -1.75 6.72
N PHE A 139 12.51 -0.44 6.53
CA PHE A 139 11.46 0.53 6.83
C PHE A 139 10.33 0.49 5.82
N GLY A 140 10.64 0.38 4.52
CA GLY A 140 9.61 0.18 3.49
C GLY A 140 8.85 -1.14 3.68
N GLU A 141 9.53 -2.21 4.09
CA GLU A 141 8.86 -3.47 4.48
C GLU A 141 7.87 -3.27 5.64
N PHE A 142 8.20 -2.42 6.62
CA PHE A 142 7.27 -2.01 7.68
C PHE A 142 6.11 -1.15 7.14
N LEU A 143 6.38 -0.20 6.25
CA LEU A 143 5.35 0.70 5.72
C LEU A 143 4.31 -0.05 4.89
N HIS A 144 4.72 -1.00 4.08
CA HIS A 144 3.79 -1.85 3.33
C HIS A 144 2.79 -2.54 4.26
N ALA A 145 3.32 -3.22 5.27
CA ALA A 145 2.56 -3.88 6.31
C ALA A 145 1.63 -2.93 7.09
N PHE A 146 2.10 -1.71 7.32
CA PHE A 146 1.35 -0.67 8.02
C PHE A 146 0.21 -0.13 7.15
N GLU A 147 0.45 0.11 5.86
CA GLU A 147 -0.54 0.55 4.87
C GLU A 147 -1.65 -0.50 4.68
N ASP A 148 -1.30 -1.78 4.66
CA ASP A 148 -2.26 -2.87 4.53
C ASP A 148 -3.23 -3.00 5.72
N THR A 149 -2.87 -2.44 6.88
CA THR A 149 -3.81 -2.34 8.01
C THR A 149 -4.96 -1.39 7.73
N PHE A 150 -4.86 -0.53 6.71
CA PHE A 150 -5.93 0.34 6.27
C PHE A 150 -6.72 -0.31 5.15
N SER A 151 -6.10 -0.86 4.09
CA SER A 151 -6.81 -1.47 2.95
C SER A 151 -7.62 -2.71 3.34
N HIS A 152 -7.11 -3.60 4.20
CA HIS A 152 -7.76 -4.87 4.53
C HIS A 152 -8.86 -4.75 5.59
N ARG A 153 -9.87 -3.91 5.32
CA ARG A 153 -11.03 -3.72 6.18
C ARG A 153 -12.34 -3.83 5.40
N ASP A 154 -13.40 -4.22 6.11
CA ASP A 154 -14.74 -4.26 5.55
C ASP A 154 -15.37 -2.85 5.43
N GLN A 155 -16.63 -2.79 5.00
CA GLN A 155 -17.36 -1.52 4.85
C GLN A 155 -17.52 -0.74 6.16
N ASN A 156 -17.32 -1.38 7.31
CA ASN A 156 -17.42 -0.79 8.64
C ASN A 156 -16.03 -0.57 9.28
N ASN A 157 -14.97 -0.56 8.49
CA ASN A 157 -13.58 -0.46 8.96
C ASN A 157 -13.17 -1.60 9.93
N MET A 158 -13.87 -2.73 9.95
CA MET A 158 -13.43 -3.89 10.72
C MET A 158 -12.31 -4.59 9.97
N PRO A 159 -11.20 -4.95 10.64
CA PRO A 159 -10.14 -5.74 10.01
C PRO A 159 -10.68 -7.02 9.41
N ILE A 160 -10.29 -7.28 8.18
CA ILE A 160 -10.59 -8.54 7.52
C ILE A 160 -9.47 -9.51 7.89
N GLY A 161 -9.81 -10.60 8.57
CA GLY A 161 -8.86 -11.65 8.90
C GLY A 161 -8.65 -12.60 7.73
N LEU A 162 -7.53 -13.33 7.76
CA LEU A 162 -7.25 -14.38 6.78
C LEU A 162 -8.26 -15.53 6.81
N ASN A 163 -8.73 -15.91 8.00
CA ASN A 163 -9.60 -17.06 8.17
C ASN A 163 -11.07 -16.65 8.12
N ILE A 164 -11.70 -16.76 6.96
CA ILE A 164 -13.16 -16.90 6.86
C ILE A 164 -13.51 -18.38 7.01
N GLY A 165 -13.50 -18.86 8.26
CA GLY A 165 -13.77 -20.26 8.63
C GLY A 165 -15.15 -20.82 8.23
N GLN A 166 -15.92 -20.14 7.37
CA GLN A 166 -17.27 -20.51 6.96
C GLN A 166 -17.46 -20.78 5.46
N VAL A 167 -16.50 -20.42 4.57
CA VAL A 167 -16.68 -20.60 3.12
C VAL A 167 -15.85 -21.77 2.56
N VAL A 168 -14.58 -21.90 2.97
CA VAL A 168 -13.74 -23.08 2.69
C VAL A 168 -12.79 -23.33 3.88
N PRO A 169 -12.92 -24.44 4.63
CA PRO A 169 -12.00 -24.76 5.72
C PRO A 169 -10.54 -24.82 5.23
N GLY A 170 -9.64 -24.08 5.89
CA GLY A 170 -8.20 -24.10 5.60
C GLY A 170 -7.71 -23.12 4.52
N VAL A 171 -8.59 -22.37 3.86
CA VAL A 171 -8.20 -21.34 2.89
C VAL A 171 -8.13 -19.99 3.59
N ALA A 172 -6.94 -19.37 3.58
CA ALA A 172 -6.86 -17.95 3.90
C ALA A 172 -7.40 -17.15 2.73
N ALA A 173 -8.59 -16.61 2.91
CA ALA A 173 -9.28 -15.92 1.82
C ALA A 173 -9.08 -14.40 1.89
N GLY A 174 -8.56 -13.89 3.00
CA GLY A 174 -8.40 -12.45 3.19
C GLY A 174 -9.68 -11.73 2.83
N HIS A 175 -9.56 -10.70 1.99
CA HIS A 175 -10.71 -9.97 1.49
C HIS A 175 -11.21 -10.44 0.10
N ILE A 176 -10.93 -11.67 -0.34
CA ILE A 176 -11.45 -12.22 -1.62
C ILE A 176 -12.97 -12.14 -1.73
N LEU A 177 -13.69 -12.29 -0.61
CA LEU A 177 -15.16 -12.11 -0.55
C LEU A 177 -15.59 -10.67 -0.75
N TYR A 178 -14.66 -9.74 -0.53
CA TYR A 178 -14.79 -8.31 -0.70
C TYR A 178 -14.17 -7.81 -2.03
N GLY A 179 -13.68 -8.70 -2.90
CA GLY A 179 -13.03 -8.31 -4.16
C GLY A 179 -11.99 -7.20 -3.96
N THR A 180 -11.96 -6.21 -4.84
CA THR A 180 -11.05 -5.04 -4.76
C THR A 180 -11.60 -3.85 -3.97
N SER A 181 -12.77 -4.01 -3.35
CA SER A 181 -13.45 -2.88 -2.69
C SER A 181 -12.71 -2.33 -1.45
N PRO A 182 -12.09 -3.19 -0.61
CA PRO A 182 -11.26 -2.74 0.50
C PRO A 182 -10.06 -1.89 0.06
N ASP A 183 -9.55 -2.11 -1.14
CA ASP A 183 -8.26 -1.56 -1.58
C ASP A 183 -8.40 -0.25 -2.36
N ARG A 184 -9.64 0.05 -2.75
CA ARG A 184 -9.94 1.34 -3.37
C ARG A 184 -9.71 2.44 -2.37
N THR A 185 -9.05 3.47 -2.86
CA THR A 185 -8.76 4.69 -2.11
C THR A 185 -9.92 5.69 -2.10
N PHE A 186 -10.99 5.39 -2.85
CA PHE A 186 -12.18 6.21 -3.01
C PHE A 186 -13.46 5.44 -2.67
N ASP A 187 -14.49 6.17 -2.27
CA ASP A 187 -15.78 5.60 -1.95
C ASP A 187 -16.48 5.07 -3.21
N HIS A 188 -17.24 3.99 -3.08
CA HIS A 188 -17.96 3.47 -4.24
C HIS A 188 -19.11 2.55 -3.83
N SER A 189 -20.04 2.34 -4.77
CA SER A 189 -21.00 1.24 -4.67
C SER A 189 -20.42 -0.01 -5.32
N SER A 190 -20.47 -1.16 -4.64
CA SER A 190 -20.19 -2.46 -5.26
C SER A 190 -21.49 -3.20 -5.56
N ILE A 191 -21.71 -3.48 -6.85
CA ILE A 191 -22.82 -4.32 -7.32
C ILE A 191 -22.38 -5.75 -7.69
N PHE A 192 -21.07 -5.98 -7.82
CA PHE A 192 -20.48 -7.27 -8.20
C PHE A 192 -19.62 -7.82 -7.06
N SER A 193 -20.05 -8.96 -6.53
CA SER A 193 -19.26 -9.84 -5.68
C SER A 193 -19.41 -11.27 -6.17
N PRO A 194 -18.32 -12.02 -6.35
CA PRO A 194 -18.39 -13.40 -6.83
C PRO A 194 -19.26 -14.32 -5.96
N LEU A 195 -19.48 -13.97 -4.68
CA LEU A 195 -20.16 -14.81 -3.68
C LEU A 195 -21.28 -14.10 -2.91
N ALA A 196 -21.79 -12.96 -3.42
CA ALA A 196 -22.99 -12.27 -2.94
C ALA A 196 -23.02 -11.78 -1.46
N LEU A 197 -21.94 -11.90 -0.69
CA LEU A 197 -21.83 -11.38 0.69
C LEU A 197 -21.63 -9.84 0.76
N GLN A 198 -21.60 -9.18 -0.39
CA GLN A 198 -20.89 -7.92 -0.56
C GLN A 198 -21.59 -6.99 -1.57
N ARG A 199 -22.92 -6.99 -1.56
CA ARG A 199 -23.70 -5.89 -2.13
C ARG A 199 -23.74 -4.78 -1.09
N GLY A 200 -23.24 -3.60 -1.42
CA GLY A 200 -23.23 -2.51 -0.45
C GLY A 200 -22.45 -1.29 -0.92
N VAL A 201 -22.49 -0.26 -0.08
CA VAL A 201 -21.79 1.00 -0.33
C VAL A 201 -20.59 1.11 0.60
N TRP A 202 -19.45 1.45 0.02
CA TRP A 202 -18.16 1.64 0.67
C TRP A 202 -17.95 3.13 0.86
N PHE A 203 -18.54 3.71 1.91
CA PHE A 203 -18.51 5.15 2.21
C PHE A 203 -17.41 5.55 3.20
N ASN A 204 -16.45 4.66 3.44
CA ASN A 204 -15.38 4.88 4.41
C ASN A 204 -13.99 4.79 3.77
N ASN A 205 -13.89 4.50 2.47
CA ASN A 205 -12.61 4.30 1.79
C ASN A 205 -11.79 5.59 1.72
N GLU A 206 -12.45 6.71 1.43
CA GLU A 206 -11.80 8.03 1.39
C GLU A 206 -11.27 8.42 2.78
N SER A 207 -12.13 8.32 3.80
CA SER A 207 -11.75 8.65 5.19
C SER A 207 -10.59 7.78 5.70
N ARG A 208 -10.56 6.51 5.30
CA ARG A 208 -9.55 5.52 5.68
C ARG A 208 -8.23 5.73 4.95
N THR A 209 -8.28 6.09 3.67
CA THR A 209 -7.09 6.45 2.88
C THR A 209 -6.48 7.74 3.40
N LEU A 210 -7.30 8.74 3.69
CA LEU A 210 -6.85 9.97 4.35
C LEU A 210 -6.16 9.65 5.69
N ARG A 211 -6.76 8.76 6.49
CA ARG A 211 -6.14 8.36 7.76
C ARG A 211 -4.82 7.63 7.54
N MET A 212 -4.74 6.75 6.54
CA MET A 212 -3.52 6.06 6.14
C MET A 212 -2.41 7.07 5.79
N GLU A 213 -2.69 8.05 4.93
CA GLU A 213 -1.72 9.07 4.54
C GLU A 213 -1.18 9.84 5.74
N GLN A 214 -2.05 10.26 6.66
CA GLN A 214 -1.68 10.97 7.88
C GLN A 214 -0.75 10.12 8.77
N GLU A 215 -1.08 8.85 8.94
CA GLU A 215 -0.35 7.92 9.81
C GLU A 215 1.00 7.54 9.17
N VAL A 216 1.03 7.24 7.87
CA VAL A 216 2.26 6.97 7.11
C VAL A 216 3.17 8.19 7.11
N PHE A 217 2.63 9.39 6.89
CA PHE A 217 3.41 10.62 6.98
C PHE A 217 4.02 10.84 8.36
N ALA A 218 3.28 10.52 9.44
CA ALA A 218 3.81 10.57 10.79
C ALA A 218 4.96 9.56 10.99
N GLN A 219 4.85 8.35 10.45
CA GLN A 219 5.93 7.35 10.49
C GLN A 219 7.17 7.82 9.73
N LEU A 220 7.00 8.39 8.53
CA LEU A 220 8.05 8.94 7.68
C LEU A 220 8.73 10.16 8.33
N SER A 221 7.96 11.05 8.93
CA SER A 221 8.47 12.22 9.66
C SER A 221 9.30 11.79 10.87
N SER A 222 8.82 10.81 11.63
CA SER A 222 9.57 10.20 12.73
C SER A 222 10.86 9.53 12.25
N TYR A 223 10.81 8.84 11.11
CA TYR A 223 11.97 8.21 10.49
C TYR A 223 13.04 9.23 10.06
N SER A 224 12.59 10.30 9.40
CA SER A 224 13.43 11.38 8.88
C SER A 224 14.16 12.14 10.00
N GLY A 225 13.46 12.38 11.12
CA GLY A 225 13.98 13.16 12.24
C GLY A 225 14.22 14.65 11.89
N ARG A 226 13.65 15.11 10.77
CA ARG A 226 13.78 16.47 10.24
C ARG A 226 12.39 17.03 9.96
N ALA A 227 12.22 18.34 10.16
CA ALA A 227 11.12 19.08 9.57
C ALA A 227 11.53 19.50 8.16
N PHE A 228 10.71 19.21 7.14
CA PHE A 228 11.00 19.66 5.79
C PHE A 228 10.69 21.14 5.64
N LEU A 229 11.58 21.88 4.94
CA LEU A 229 11.42 23.30 4.67
C LEU A 229 11.03 23.49 3.21
N HIS A 230 10.06 24.35 2.94
CA HIS A 230 9.64 24.71 1.59
C HIS A 230 10.84 25.19 0.76
N SER A 231 11.05 24.62 -0.44
CA SER A 231 12.21 24.91 -1.30
C SER A 231 12.31 26.39 -1.67
N THR A 232 11.18 27.06 -1.89
CA THR A 232 11.14 28.49 -2.23
C THR A 232 11.04 29.45 -1.03
N THR A 233 10.52 29.02 0.13
CA THR A 233 10.29 29.94 1.27
C THR A 233 11.12 29.62 2.51
N GLY A 234 11.80 28.47 2.56
CA GLY A 234 12.69 28.08 3.65
C GLY A 234 12.01 27.81 4.99
N ARG A 235 10.67 27.83 5.06
CA ARG A 235 9.88 27.59 6.28
C ARG A 235 9.45 26.12 6.38
N PRO A 236 9.25 25.57 7.60
CA PRO A 236 8.71 24.23 7.77
C PRO A 236 7.39 24.08 7.02
N ILE A 237 7.23 22.99 6.28
CA ILE A 237 5.92 22.62 5.75
C ILE A 237 5.11 22.08 6.91
N GLU A 238 4.05 22.80 7.28
CA GLU A 238 3.14 22.37 8.34
C GLU A 238 2.21 21.25 7.85
N ASN A 239 1.66 20.44 8.76
CA ASN A 239 0.66 19.41 8.40
C ASN A 239 -0.57 19.98 7.68
N SER A 240 -0.90 21.25 7.92
CA SER A 240 -1.94 22.02 7.22
C SER A 240 -1.55 22.40 5.79
N GLU A 241 -0.26 22.42 5.46
CA GLU A 241 0.30 22.93 4.20
C GLU A 241 0.87 21.86 3.29
N THR A 242 1.28 20.73 3.87
CA THR A 242 1.54 19.49 3.12
C THR A 242 0.33 19.07 2.31
N GLY A 243 -0.87 19.53 2.70
CA GLY A 243 -2.09 19.11 2.06
C GLY A 243 -2.26 17.60 2.20
N LEU A 244 -1.86 17.00 3.32
CA LEU A 244 -2.12 15.57 3.58
C LEU A 244 -3.63 15.26 3.60
N ALA A 245 -4.48 16.29 3.76
CA ALA A 245 -5.91 16.23 3.48
C ALA A 245 -6.26 16.49 2.01
N LEU A 246 -5.46 17.30 1.31
CA LEU A 246 -5.69 17.87 -0.01
C LEU A 246 -5.16 17.00 -1.16
N THR A 247 -4.19 16.11 -0.95
CA THR A 247 -3.75 15.21 -2.03
C THR A 247 -4.80 14.22 -2.44
N TYR A 248 -5.71 13.82 -1.54
CA TYR A 248 -6.83 12.96 -1.85
C TYR A 248 -8.18 13.71 -1.86
N GLN A 249 -8.47 14.66 -0.96
CA GLN A 249 -9.76 15.39 -1.04
C GLN A 249 -9.84 16.33 -2.25
N ASP A 250 -8.76 17.05 -2.65
CA ASP A 250 -8.81 17.90 -3.86
C ASP A 250 -8.84 17.06 -5.14
N LEU A 251 -8.33 15.82 -5.11
CA LEU A 251 -8.48 14.86 -6.22
C LEU A 251 -9.94 14.53 -6.55
N PHE A 252 -10.85 14.73 -5.58
CA PHE A 252 -12.27 14.44 -5.72
C PHE A 252 -13.15 15.69 -5.72
N ASP A 253 -12.70 16.81 -5.13
CA ASP A 253 -13.47 18.06 -5.05
C ASP A 253 -13.26 19.03 -6.23
N ASP A 254 -12.09 19.03 -6.92
CA ASP A 254 -11.75 20.12 -7.86
C ASP A 254 -12.56 20.12 -9.19
N ARG A 255 -13.45 19.13 -9.41
CA ARG A 255 -14.44 19.16 -10.51
C ARG A 255 -15.87 19.48 -10.07
N LEU A 256 -16.10 19.83 -8.80
CA LEU A 256 -17.43 20.20 -8.27
C LEU A 256 -17.71 21.71 -8.30
N SER A 257 -16.73 22.55 -8.62
CA SER A 257 -16.92 24.01 -8.70
C SER A 257 -17.66 24.47 -9.99
N THR A 258 -17.93 23.57 -10.94
CA THR A 258 -18.76 23.86 -12.13
C THR A 258 -20.18 23.30 -11.98
N GLY A 259 -20.93 23.86 -11.02
CA GLY A 259 -22.39 23.89 -10.95
C GLY A 259 -23.18 22.71 -11.55
N GLY A 260 -23.51 21.72 -10.73
CA GLY A 260 -24.57 20.76 -11.05
C GLY A 260 -25.02 20.00 -9.80
N GLY A 261 -26.33 19.85 -9.63
CA GLY A 261 -26.97 19.27 -8.44
C GLY A 261 -26.67 17.79 -8.20
N TRP A 262 -27.51 17.15 -7.37
CA TRP A 262 -27.47 15.79 -6.80
C TRP A 262 -27.05 14.58 -7.69
N LEU A 263 -26.63 14.79 -8.94
CA LEU A 263 -26.10 13.82 -9.89
C LEU A 263 -24.58 13.96 -10.19
N VAL A 264 -23.86 14.95 -9.62
CA VAL A 264 -22.45 15.24 -9.95
C VAL A 264 -21.42 14.57 -8.98
N GLN A 265 -21.74 13.46 -8.31
CA GLN A 265 -20.79 12.76 -7.43
C GLN A 265 -19.78 11.82 -8.14
N TRP A 266 -19.64 11.92 -9.47
CA TRP A 266 -18.99 10.87 -10.29
C TRP A 266 -17.75 11.31 -11.06
N ASN A 267 -17.27 12.54 -10.88
CA ASN A 267 -15.99 13.00 -11.46
C ASN A 267 -14.80 12.66 -10.54
N ARG A 268 -14.71 11.39 -10.15
CA ARG A 268 -13.58 10.84 -9.38
C ARG A 268 -12.47 10.48 -10.36
N LEU A 269 -11.19 10.69 -10.03
CA LEU A 269 -10.12 10.06 -10.82
C LEU A 269 -10.28 8.54 -10.67
N GLN A 270 -10.56 7.86 -11.77
CA GLN A 270 -10.92 6.44 -11.75
C GLN A 270 -9.74 5.55 -12.12
N SER A 271 -8.68 6.10 -12.71
CA SER A 271 -7.52 5.32 -13.15
C SER A 271 -6.25 5.63 -12.36
N THR A 272 -5.39 4.61 -12.28
CA THR A 272 -4.00 4.67 -11.83
C THR A 272 -3.24 5.84 -12.45
N ASP A 273 -3.34 6.00 -13.78
CA ASP A 273 -2.61 7.02 -14.53
C ASP A 273 -2.99 8.44 -14.10
N GLU A 274 -4.28 8.67 -13.84
CA GLU A 274 -4.79 9.95 -13.37
C GLU A 274 -4.25 10.29 -11.98
N GLN A 275 -4.21 9.31 -11.08
CA GLN A 275 -3.66 9.47 -9.73
C GLN A 275 -2.16 9.75 -9.74
N ILE A 276 -1.39 9.00 -10.54
CA ILE A 276 0.06 9.21 -10.70
C ILE A 276 0.35 10.58 -11.31
N PHE A 277 -0.40 10.98 -12.34
CA PHE A 277 -0.25 12.29 -12.97
C PHE A 277 -0.45 13.43 -11.96
N PHE A 278 -1.44 13.32 -11.08
CA PHE A 278 -1.66 14.34 -10.07
C PHE A 278 -0.54 14.41 -9.03
N LEU A 279 -0.05 13.26 -8.55
CA LEU A 279 1.10 13.21 -7.65
C LEU A 279 2.36 13.80 -8.31
N GLU A 280 2.54 13.57 -9.62
CA GLU A 280 3.63 14.15 -10.42
C GLU A 280 3.54 15.68 -10.51
N GLU A 281 2.35 16.22 -10.75
CA GLU A 281 2.15 17.68 -10.78
C GLU A 281 2.41 18.30 -9.40
N LYS A 282 1.91 17.67 -8.32
CA LYS A 282 2.11 18.17 -6.95
C LYS A 282 3.58 18.14 -6.54
N ILE A 283 4.30 17.04 -6.79
CA ILE A 283 5.72 16.93 -6.42
C ILE A 283 6.57 17.97 -7.15
N ARG A 284 6.23 18.29 -8.40
CA ARG A 284 6.88 19.35 -9.20
C ARG A 284 6.59 20.74 -8.66
N VAL A 285 5.33 21.04 -8.36
CA VAL A 285 4.92 22.34 -7.79
C VAL A 285 5.62 22.62 -6.45
N LEU A 286 5.84 21.58 -5.65
CA LEU A 286 6.60 21.69 -4.39
C LEU A 286 8.12 21.81 -4.60
N GLY A 287 8.61 21.66 -5.84
CA GLY A 287 10.04 21.66 -6.17
C GLY A 287 10.78 20.45 -5.61
N LEU A 288 10.10 19.31 -5.46
CA LEU A 288 10.64 18.09 -4.86
C LEU A 288 11.21 17.09 -5.88
N GLY A 289 11.14 17.44 -7.17
CA GLY A 289 11.63 16.63 -8.29
C GLY A 289 10.49 16.09 -9.15
N ALA A 290 10.64 14.84 -9.58
CA ALA A 290 9.65 14.07 -10.32
C ALA A 290 9.43 12.73 -9.62
N LEU A 291 8.31 12.06 -9.90
CA LEU A 291 8.07 10.69 -9.48
C LEU A 291 8.97 9.74 -10.27
N PRO A 292 9.62 8.78 -9.59
CA PRO A 292 10.37 7.73 -10.25
C PRO A 292 9.43 6.73 -10.93
N LEU A 293 9.95 5.95 -11.87
CA LEU A 293 9.25 4.78 -12.40
C LEU A 293 9.53 3.57 -11.51
N TYR A 294 8.50 2.77 -11.25
CA TYR A 294 8.67 1.50 -10.56
C TYR A 294 9.31 0.44 -11.46
N SER A 295 10.22 -0.34 -10.90
CA SER A 295 10.83 -1.51 -11.55
C SER A 295 10.96 -2.63 -10.52
N VAL A 296 10.26 -3.75 -10.76
CA VAL A 296 10.36 -4.95 -9.92
C VAL A 296 11.82 -5.43 -9.84
N ARG A 297 12.54 -5.35 -10.96
CA ARG A 297 13.95 -5.71 -11.03
C ARG A 297 14.80 -4.84 -10.13
N ASP A 298 14.63 -3.52 -10.20
CA ASP A 298 15.43 -2.58 -9.41
C ASP A 298 15.14 -2.75 -7.92
N ALA A 299 13.87 -2.99 -7.57
CA ALA A 299 13.47 -3.25 -6.20
C ALA A 299 14.12 -4.54 -5.66
N ALA A 300 14.10 -5.63 -6.44
CA ALA A 300 14.75 -6.89 -6.10
C ALA A 300 16.28 -6.73 -5.94
N GLU A 301 16.93 -6.04 -6.89
CA GLU A 301 18.37 -5.80 -6.87
C GLU A 301 18.79 -4.96 -5.66
N ARG A 302 18.06 -3.88 -5.33
CA ARG A 302 18.31 -3.07 -4.13
C ARG A 302 18.11 -3.88 -2.85
N ARG A 303 17.03 -4.66 -2.77
CA ARG A 303 16.76 -5.50 -1.60
C ARG A 303 17.90 -6.49 -1.36
N ASN A 304 18.35 -7.21 -2.39
CA ASN A 304 19.48 -8.13 -2.28
C ASN A 304 20.75 -7.38 -1.88
N ARG A 305 21.07 -6.28 -2.57
CA ARG A 305 22.26 -5.46 -2.27
C ARG A 305 22.32 -5.00 -0.82
N PHE A 306 21.19 -4.60 -0.24
CA PHE A 306 21.15 -4.00 1.09
C PHE A 306 20.92 -5.01 2.23
N LEU A 307 20.32 -6.18 1.95
CA LEU A 307 19.95 -7.14 2.99
C LEU A 307 20.70 -8.47 2.96
N CYS A 308 21.43 -8.82 1.88
CA CYS A 308 22.13 -10.11 1.77
C CYS A 308 23.13 -10.41 2.90
N SER A 309 23.72 -9.37 3.51
CA SER A 309 24.71 -9.54 4.59
C SER A 309 24.07 -9.68 5.98
N LEU A 310 22.74 -9.50 6.09
CA LEU A 310 22.03 -9.58 7.35
C LEU A 310 21.69 -11.04 7.68
N ARG A 311 21.70 -11.38 8.97
CA ARG A 311 21.35 -12.73 9.44
C ARG A 311 19.90 -12.76 9.90
N GLN A 312 19.11 -13.70 9.39
CA GLN A 312 17.68 -13.83 9.72
C GLN A 312 17.40 -13.90 11.23
N ALA A 313 18.28 -14.52 12.01
CA ALA A 313 18.15 -14.63 13.46
C ALA A 313 18.15 -13.27 14.20
N ASP A 314 18.77 -12.25 13.62
CA ASP A 314 18.86 -10.92 14.22
C ASP A 314 17.61 -10.07 13.93
N TYR A 315 16.81 -10.44 12.92
CA TYR A 315 15.64 -9.71 12.43
C TYR A 315 14.38 -10.60 12.48
N PRO A 316 13.90 -10.98 13.68
CA PRO A 316 12.66 -11.74 13.80
C PRO A 316 11.49 -10.98 13.16
N GLY A 317 10.60 -11.73 12.50
CA GLY A 317 9.43 -11.19 11.81
C GLY A 317 9.68 -10.74 10.37
N THR A 318 10.92 -10.47 9.97
CA THR A 318 11.21 -10.19 8.54
C THR A 318 11.45 -11.49 7.78
N ILE A 319 11.32 -11.47 6.46
CA ILE A 319 11.87 -12.49 5.58
C ILE A 319 13.04 -11.85 4.85
N LEU A 320 14.28 -12.26 5.11
CA LEU A 320 15.48 -11.73 4.45
C LEU A 320 15.78 -12.48 3.14
N PRO A 321 16.52 -11.89 2.17
CA PRO A 321 16.93 -12.62 0.98
C PRO A 321 17.86 -13.78 1.35
N VAL A 322 17.75 -14.88 0.60
CA VAL A 322 18.74 -15.96 0.64
C VAL A 322 19.85 -15.61 -0.35
N CYS A 323 21.01 -15.33 0.22
CA CYS A 323 22.28 -15.10 -0.44
C CYS A 323 23.31 -15.99 0.26
#